data_AF-A0A0E3LBD3-F1
#
_entry.id   AF-A0A0E3LBD3-F1
#
_cell.length_a   1.000
_cell.length_b   1.000
_cell.length_c   1.000
_cell.angle_alpha   90.00
_cell.angle_beta   90.00
_cell.angle_gamma   90.00
#
_symmetry.space_group_name_H-M   'P 1'
#
loop_
_entity.id
_entity.type
_entity.pdbx_description
1 polymer ?
#
loop_
_entity_poly.entity_id
_entity_poly.type
_entity_poly.pdbx_seq_one_letter_code
_entity_poly.pdbx_strand_id
1 'polypeptide(L)'
;MTDPVPCHVDTSYMSVMIFGKAEKMSDREEAAEVLQKLVDKYMPKYYSNPLSSTFIERYKSSLDGNAVSVYRITPQGMIAKEN
;
A
#
# COMPACT_ATOMS: atom_id res chain seq x y z
N MET A 1 21.48 -35.44 -31.21
CA MET A 1 20.65 -34.23 -31.10
C MET A 1 21.01 -33.58 -29.77
N THR A 2 21.64 -32.43 -29.82
CA THR A 2 22.07 -31.67 -28.64
C THR A 2 20.95 -30.68 -28.33
N ASP A 3 20.40 -30.73 -27.12
CA ASP A 3 19.39 -29.80 -26.65
C ASP A 3 20.02 -28.39 -26.57
N PRO A 4 19.49 -27.37 -27.29
CA PRO A 4 20.17 -26.09 -27.44
C PRO A 4 20.25 -25.25 -26.15
N VAL A 5 19.62 -25.65 -25.05
CA VAL A 5 19.67 -24.90 -23.78
C VAL A 5 19.89 -25.86 -22.59
N PRO A 6 21.07 -25.85 -21.94
CA PRO A 6 21.44 -26.83 -20.91
C PRO A 6 20.80 -26.60 -19.53
N CYS A 7 19.95 -25.58 -19.35
CA CYS A 7 19.34 -25.27 -18.05
C CYS A 7 18.00 -24.54 -18.23
N HIS A 8 17.04 -24.78 -17.33
CA HIS A 8 15.82 -23.98 -17.25
C HIS A 8 16.18 -22.55 -16.84
N VAL A 9 16.20 -21.64 -17.83
CA VAL A 9 16.45 -20.22 -17.61
C VAL A 9 15.13 -19.56 -17.21
N ASP A 10 14.85 -19.54 -15.91
CA ASP A 10 13.67 -18.88 -15.35
C ASP A 10 14.09 -17.80 -14.33
N THR A 11 13.16 -16.92 -13.96
CA THR A 11 13.38 -15.85 -12.98
C THR A 11 12.80 -16.28 -11.64
N SER A 12 13.62 -16.23 -10.58
CA SER A 12 13.08 -16.42 -9.24
C SER A 12 12.21 -15.24 -8.84
N TYR A 13 10.99 -15.52 -8.38
CA TYR A 13 10.05 -14.48 -7.95
C TYR A 13 9.11 -14.98 -6.86
N MET A 14 8.57 -14.05 -6.08
CA MET A 14 7.42 -14.28 -5.20
C MET A 14 6.41 -13.17 -5.45
N SER A 15 5.15 -13.54 -5.72
CA SER A 15 4.07 -12.57 -5.92
C SER A 15 2.80 -13.03 -5.22
N VAL A 16 2.01 -12.04 -4.79
CA VAL A 16 0.70 -12.26 -4.16
C VAL A 16 -0.33 -11.37 -4.83
N MET A 17 -1.41 -11.95 -5.32
CA MET A 17 -2.58 -11.25 -5.82
C MET A 17 -3.65 -11.25 -4.73
N ILE A 18 -4.11 -10.06 -4.34
CA ILE A 18 -5.18 -9.87 -3.35
C ILE A 18 -6.41 -9.34 -4.08
N PHE A 19 -7.54 -10.05 -3.94
CA PHE A 19 -8.82 -9.67 -4.51
C PHE A 19 -9.73 -9.11 -3.41
N GLY A 20 -10.40 -8.00 -3.69
CA GLY A 20 -11.34 -7.39 -2.76
C GLY A 20 -11.96 -6.14 -3.36
N LYS A 21 -13.02 -5.63 -2.72
CA LYS A 21 -13.64 -4.36 -3.10
C LYS A 21 -12.89 -3.21 -2.43
N ALA A 22 -12.54 -2.19 -3.22
CA ALA A 22 -12.02 -0.94 -2.69
C ALA A 22 -13.17 -0.08 -2.16
N GLU A 23 -13.11 0.28 -0.88
CA GLU A 23 -14.09 1.13 -0.21
C GLU A 23 -13.41 2.40 0.27
N LYS A 24 -14.01 3.55 -0.04
CA LYS A 24 -13.48 4.84 0.44
C LYS A 24 -13.70 4.94 1.94
N MET A 25 -12.64 5.25 2.68
CA MET A 25 -12.71 5.51 4.11
C MET A 25 -13.31 6.90 4.34
N SER A 26 -14.42 6.96 5.07
CA SER A 26 -15.13 8.22 5.37
C SER A 26 -14.69 8.84 6.70
N ASP A 27 -14.19 8.02 7.63
CA ASP A 27 -13.71 8.49 8.92
C ASP A 27 -12.31 9.11 8.77
N ARG A 28 -12.18 10.35 9.23
CA ARG A 28 -10.94 11.12 9.13
C ARG A 28 -9.92 10.72 10.18
N GLU A 29 -10.35 10.30 11.36
CA GLU A 29 -9.46 9.83 12.41
C GLU A 29 -8.85 8.49 12.01
N GLU A 30 -9.68 7.56 11.51
CA GLU A 30 -9.20 6.28 10.96
C GLU A 30 -8.22 6.49 9.80
N ALA A 31 -8.53 7.40 8.88
CA ALA A 31 -7.64 7.73 7.77
C ALA A 31 -6.29 8.28 8.25
N ALA A 32 -6.29 9.08 9.33
CA ALA A 32 -5.06 9.61 9.92
C ALA A 32 -4.18 8.53 10.53
N GLU A 33 -4.78 7.59 11.27
CA GLU A 33 -4.07 6.44 11.83
C GLU A 33 -3.46 5.56 10.73
N VAL A 34 -4.19 5.32 9.64
CA VAL A 34 -3.70 4.52 8.50
C VAL A 34 -2.51 5.21 7.82
N LEU A 35 -2.58 6.53 7.63
CA LEU A 35 -1.47 7.30 7.05
C LEU A 35 -0.26 7.33 8.00
N GLN A 36 -0.47 7.41 9.31
CA GLN A 36 0.62 7.29 10.29
C GLN A 36 1.30 5.90 10.19
N LYS A 37 0.52 4.82 10.12
CA LYS A 37 1.06 3.46 9.94
C LYS A 37 1.88 3.32 8.66
N LEU A 38 1.50 4.03 7.59
CA LEU A 38 2.27 4.07 6.35
C LEU A 38 3.63 4.74 6.57
N VAL A 39 3.67 5.88 7.25
CA VAL A 39 4.92 6.57 7.59
C VAL A 39 5.79 5.69 8.48
N ASP A 40 5.22 5.08 9.52
CA ASP A 40 5.98 4.24 10.46
C ASP A 40 6.61 3.01 9.79
N LYS A 41 5.94 2.45 8.78
CA LYS A 41 6.46 1.31 7.99
C LYS A 41 7.74 1.67 7.22
N TYR A 42 7.84 2.88 6.68
CA TYR A 42 8.97 3.29 5.84
C TYR A 42 9.99 4.17 6.57
N MET A 43 9.56 4.92 7.59
CA MET A 43 10.35 5.89 8.33
C MET A 43 9.96 5.82 9.83
N PRO A 44 10.38 4.77 10.55
CA PRO A 44 10.02 4.60 11.95
C PRO A 44 10.52 5.76 12.79
N LYS A 45 9.67 6.28 13.68
CA LYS A 45 9.93 7.43 14.57
C LYS A 45 10.21 8.75 13.83
N TYR A 46 9.79 8.88 12.57
CA TYR A 46 9.99 10.11 11.81
C TYR A 46 9.29 11.32 12.43
N TYR A 47 8.04 11.15 12.83
CA TYR A 47 7.33 12.17 13.61
C TYR A 47 7.42 11.86 15.10
N SER A 48 7.81 12.86 15.89
CA SER A 48 7.81 12.75 17.35
C SER A 48 6.41 12.69 17.95
N ASN A 49 5.42 13.25 17.24
CA ASN A 49 4.00 13.20 17.59
C ASN A 49 3.22 12.60 16.42
N PRO A 50 2.17 11.79 16.66
CA PRO A 50 1.34 11.24 15.59
C PRO A 50 0.70 12.33 14.72
N LEU A 51 0.46 12.02 13.45
CA LEU A 51 -0.31 12.88 12.55
C LEU A 51 -1.72 13.13 13.11
N SER A 52 -2.07 14.40 13.34
CA SER A 52 -3.41 14.77 13.78
C SER A 52 -4.39 14.81 12.61
N SER A 53 -5.67 14.52 12.89
CA SER A 53 -6.74 14.63 11.90
C SER A 53 -6.83 16.04 11.29
N THR A 54 -6.60 17.08 12.09
CA THR A 54 -6.57 18.47 11.64
C THR A 54 -5.41 18.76 10.68
N PHE A 55 -4.24 18.17 10.89
CA PHE A 55 -3.11 18.33 9.98
C PHE A 55 -3.43 17.73 8.61
N ILE A 56 -3.99 16.51 8.60
CA ILE A 56 -4.34 15.81 7.36
C ILE A 56 -5.45 16.51 6.59
N GLU A 57 -6.42 17.10 7.28
CA GLU A 57 -7.47 17.90 6.65
C GLU A 57 -6.91 19.15 5.94
N ARG A 58 -5.94 19.82 6.57
CA ARG A 58 -5.30 21.02 6.02
C ARG A 58 -4.29 20.67 4.92
N TYR A 59 -3.72 19.47 4.97
CA TYR A 59 -2.73 19.02 4.01
C TYR A 59 -3.41 18.68 2.68
N LYS A 60 -3.35 19.63 1.75
CA LYS A 60 -3.92 19.52 0.42
C LYS A 60 -2.81 19.50 -0.63
N SER A 61 -3.02 18.70 -1.65
CA SER A 61 -2.14 18.67 -2.82
C SER A 61 -2.03 20.06 -3.43
N SER A 62 -0.80 20.51 -3.69
CA SER A 62 -0.55 21.81 -4.33
C SER A 62 -0.96 21.84 -5.81
N LEU A 63 -1.20 20.66 -6.42
CA LEU A 63 -1.56 20.54 -7.83
C LEU A 63 -3.06 20.80 -8.07
N ASP A 64 -3.91 20.24 -7.21
CA ASP A 64 -5.37 20.18 -7.43
C ASP A 64 -6.20 20.56 -6.20
N GLY A 65 -5.55 20.91 -5.08
CA GLY A 65 -6.22 21.33 -3.84
C GLY A 65 -6.96 20.20 -3.12
N ASN A 66 -6.81 18.95 -3.56
CA ASN A 66 -7.51 17.82 -2.97
C ASN A 66 -6.74 17.25 -1.77
N ALA A 67 -7.49 16.74 -0.80
CA ALA A 67 -6.93 15.96 0.30
C ALA A 67 -6.65 14.52 -0.17
N VAL A 68 -5.69 13.86 0.48
CA VAL A 68 -5.38 12.45 0.23
C VAL A 68 -6.60 11.60 0.55
N SER A 69 -7.03 10.76 -0.40
CA SER A 69 -8.12 9.80 -0.19
C SER A 69 -7.57 8.44 0.21
N VAL A 70 -8.08 7.89 1.31
CA VAL A 70 -7.73 6.57 1.80
C VAL A 70 -8.81 5.58 1.39
N TYR A 71 -8.38 4.44 0.84
CA TYR A 71 -9.26 3.34 0.45
C TYR A 71 -8.83 2.07 1.18
N ARG A 72 -9.81 1.32 1.67
CA ARG A 72 -9.61 0.00 2.28
C ARG A 72 -9.97 -1.06 1.26
N ILE A 73 -9.14 -2.11 1.18
CA ILE A 73 -9.44 -3.33 0.44
C ILE A 73 -9.53 -4.45 1.46
N THR A 74 -10.72 -5.01 1.65
CA THR A 74 -10.91 -6.21 2.47
C THR A 74 -10.64 -7.43 1.60
N PRO A 75 -9.62 -8.26 1.90
CA PRO A 75 -9.32 -9.46 1.11
C PRO A 75 -10.49 -10.44 1.10
N GLN A 76 -10.97 -10.78 -0.09
CA GLN A 76 -11.98 -11.82 -0.37
C GLN A 76 -11.35 -13.06 -1.01
N GLY A 77 -10.16 -12.91 -1.59
CA GLY A 77 -9.37 -14.02 -2.12
C GLY A 77 -7.90 -13.62 -2.22
N MET A 78 -7.00 -14.59 -2.08
CA MET A 78 -5.56 -14.38 -2.20
C MET A 78 -4.92 -15.54 -2.96
N ILE A 79 -4.04 -15.22 -3.92
CA ILE A 79 -3.27 -16.21 -4.68
C ILE A 79 -1.80 -15.84 -4.54
N ALA A 80 -0.96 -16.80 -4.17
CA ALA A 80 0.49 -16.65 -4.13
C ALA A 80 1.14 -17.52 -5.22
N LYS A 81 2.22 -17.00 -5.82
CA LYS A 81 3.07 -17.73 -6.77
C LYS A 81 4.54 -17.50 -6.42
N GLU A 82 5.33 -18.57 -6.49
CA GLU A 82 6.76 -18.57 -6.24
C GLU A 82 7.47 -19.47 -7.27
N ASN A 83 8.71 -19.14 -7.62
CA ASN A 83 9.62 -19.91 -8.47
C ASN A 83 11.07 -19.65 -8.06
#